data_AF-A3V919-F1
#
_entry.id   AF-A3V919-F1
#
_cell.length_a   1.000
_cell.length_b   1.000
_cell.length_c   1.000
_cell.angle_alpha   90.00
_cell.angle_beta   90.00
_cell.angle_gamma   90.00
#
_symmetry.space_group_name_H-M   'P 1'
#
loop_
_entity.id
_entity.type
_entity.pdbx_description
1 polymer ?
#
loop_
_entity_poly.entity_id
_entity_poly.type
_entity_poly.pdbx_seq_one_letter_code
_entity_poly.pdbx_strand_id
1 'polypeptide(L)' 'MAKITVNGIDYDTENLSVNGKAQLASLQFLEVQMQKLKNEIAVYQTARAGYAAALQNELAKIEAA' A
#
# COMPACT_ATOMS: atom_id res chain seq x y z
N MET A 1 3.75 -23.33 -17.41
CA MET A 1 4.82 -22.33 -17.17
C MET A 1 4.21 -21.07 -16.59
N ALA A 2 3.87 -21.11 -15.31
CA ALA A 2 3.48 -19.92 -14.57
C ALA A 2 4.72 -19.02 -14.40
N LYS A 3 4.64 -17.77 -14.84
CA LYS A 3 5.73 -16.80 -14.73
C LYS A 3 5.44 -15.80 -13.62
N ILE A 4 6.51 -15.36 -12.95
CA ILE A 4 6.47 -14.24 -12.01
C ILE A 4 7.46 -13.18 -12.46
N THR A 5 7.15 -11.92 -12.19
CA THR A 5 8.09 -10.82 -12.40
C THR A 5 8.58 -10.35 -11.04
N VAL A 6 9.89 -10.43 -10.80
CA VAL A 6 10.54 -9.92 -9.58
C VAL A 6 11.58 -8.91 -10.01
N ASN A 7 11.49 -7.67 -9.51
CA ASN A 7 12.37 -6.55 -9.91
C ASN A 7 12.44 -6.31 -11.43
N GLY A 8 11.33 -6.53 -12.14
CA GLY A 8 11.25 -6.37 -13.60
C GLY A 8 11.88 -7.51 -14.41
N ILE A 9 12.31 -8.59 -13.75
CA ILE A 9 12.84 -9.79 -14.40
C ILE A 9 11.79 -10.90 -14.31
N ASP A 10 11.48 -11.49 -15.44
CA ASP A 10 10.57 -12.63 -15.52
C ASP A 10 11.28 -13.94 -15.18
N TYR A 11 10.71 -14.69 -14.25
CA TYR A 11 11.15 -16.03 -13.88
C TYR A 11 10.05 -17.03 -14.14
N ASP A 12 10.42 -18.19 -14.67
CA ASP A 12 9.54 -19.35 -14.66
C ASP A 12 9.51 -19.94 -13.25
N THR A 13 8.34 -19.93 -12.64
CA THR A 13 8.15 -20.45 -11.28
C THR A 13 8.42 -21.96 -11.19
N GLU A 14 8.32 -22.68 -12.31
CA GLU A 14 8.58 -24.11 -12.37
C GLU A 14 10.08 -24.41 -12.22
N ASN A 15 10.94 -23.49 -12.68
CA ASN A 15 12.41 -23.60 -12.64
C ASN A 15 13.04 -23.12 -11.33
N LEU A 16 12.25 -22.59 -10.39
CA LEU A 16 12.75 -22.16 -9.09
C LEU A 16 13.15 -23.35 -8.23
N SER A 17 14.29 -23.24 -7.55
CA SER A 17 14.67 -24.16 -6.48
C SER A 17 13.64 -24.13 -5.34
N VAL A 18 13.64 -25.15 -4.48
CA VAL A 18 12.75 -25.19 -3.29
C VAL A 18 12.92 -23.91 -2.45
N ASN A 19 14.16 -23.48 -2.21
CA ASN A 19 14.44 -22.24 -1.49
C ASN A 19 13.95 -21.00 -2.26
N GLY A 20 14.06 -20.97 -3.59
CA GLY A 20 13.53 -19.89 -4.42
C GLY A 20 12.00 -19.76 -4.30
N LYS A 21 11.28 -20.90 -4.32
CA LYS A 21 9.83 -20.93 -4.10
C LYS A 21 9.44 -20.45 -2.70
N ALA A 22 10.22 -20.80 -1.68
CA ALA A 22 9.98 -20.33 -0.31
C ALA A 22 10.14 -18.80 -0.21
N GLN A 23 11.20 -18.24 -0.79
CA GLN A 23 11.41 -16.79 -0.80
C GLN A 23 10.32 -16.05 -1.60
N LEU A 24 9.88 -16.61 -2.73
CA LEU A 24 8.75 -16.08 -3.49
C LEU A 24 7.47 -15.99 -2.65
N ALA A 25 7.14 -17.04 -1.90
CA ALA A 25 5.97 -17.05 -1.03
C ALA A 25 6.08 -15.97 0.06
N SER A 26 7.27 -15.79 0.65
CA SER A 26 7.52 -14.71 1.61
C SER A 26 7.34 -13.31 0.99
N LEU A 27 7.83 -13.10 -0.23
CA LEU A 27 7.63 -11.83 -0.94
C LEU A 27 6.15 -11.56 -1.24
N GLN A 28 5.42 -12.55 -1.76
CA GLN A 28 3.99 -12.43 -2.02
C GLN A 28 3.21 -12.10 -0.75
N PHE A 29 3.56 -12.72 0.37
CA PHE A 29 2.97 -12.39 1.67
C PHE A 29 3.23 -10.91 2.03
N LEU A 30 4.47 -10.43 1.91
CA LEU A 30 4.81 -9.05 2.21
C LEU A 30 4.06 -8.05 1.31
N GLU A 31 3.92 -8.33 0.01
CA GLU A 31 3.16 -7.48 -0.92
C GLU A 31 1.69 -7.34 -0.51
N VAL A 32 1.04 -8.44 -0.11
CA VAL A 32 -0.35 -8.40 0.39
C VAL A 32 -0.45 -7.55 1.66
N GLN A 33 0.50 -7.71 2.59
CA GLN A 33 0.52 -6.93 3.83
C GLN A 33 0.75 -5.43 3.56
N MET A 34 1.67 -5.09 2.66
CA MET A 34 1.92 -3.71 2.25
C MET A 34 0.68 -3.10 1.58
N GLN A 35 -0.02 -3.83 0.73
CA GLN A 35 -1.24 -3.34 0.10
C GLN A 35 -2.34 -3.07 1.13
N LYS A 36 -2.49 -3.94 2.14
CA LYS A 36 -3.42 -3.71 3.24
C LYS A 36 -3.10 -2.40 3.99
N LEU A 37 -1.83 -2.19 4.35
CA LEU A 37 -1.40 -0.97 5.04
C LEU A 37 -1.63 0.29 4.17
N LYS A 38 -1.37 0.22 2.86
CA LYS A 38 -1.67 1.33 1.94
C LYS A 38 -3.17 1.69 1.94
N ASN A 39 -4.05 0.69 1.96
CA ASN A 39 -5.49 0.91 2.03
C ASN A 39 -5.89 1.58 3.36
N GLU A 40 -5.33 1.15 4.49
CA GLU A 40 -5.57 1.78 5.80
C GLU A 40 -5.07 3.25 5.81
N ILE A 41 -3.88 3.51 5.25
CA ILE A 41 -3.34 4.86 5.10
C ILE A 41 -4.28 5.75 4.28
N ALA A 42 -4.88 5.24 3.20
CA ALA A 42 -5.81 6.02 2.38
C ALA A 42 -7.07 6.45 3.17
N VAL A 43 -7.57 5.59 4.07
CA VAL A 43 -8.66 5.94 4.99
C VAL A 43 -8.25 7.08 5.93
N TYR A 44 -7.07 6.98 6.55
CA TYR A 44 -6.56 8.03 7.42
C TYR A 44 -6.31 9.35 6.70
N GLN A 45 -5.81 9.32 5.45
CA GLN A 45 -5.62 10.51 4.64
C GLN A 45 -6.96 11.23 4.35
N THR A 46 -8.02 10.46 4.10
CA THR A 46 -9.37 11.01 3.88
C THR A 46 -9.90 11.68 5.14
N ALA A 47 -9.79 11.00 6.29
CA ALA A 47 -10.20 11.57 7.58
C ALA A 47 -9.42 12.85 7.91
N ARG A 48 -8.10 12.84 7.70
CA ARG A 48 -7.22 14.01 7.89
C ARG A 48 -7.66 15.19 7.05
N ALA A 49 -7.98 14.96 5.76
CA ALA A 49 -8.47 16.02 4.87
C ALA A 49 -9.80 16.60 5.38
N GLY A 50 -10.72 15.76 5.83
CA GLY A 50 -11.99 16.19 6.42
C GLY A 50 -11.81 17.07 7.66
N TYR A 51 -10.96 16.65 8.61
CA TYR A 51 -10.67 17.44 9.80
C TYR A 51 -9.96 18.76 9.49
N ALA A 52 -9.04 18.77 8.53
CA ALA A 52 -8.37 19.99 8.10
C ALA A 52 -9.35 21.01 7.52
N ALA A 53 -10.28 20.55 6.66
CA ALA A 53 -11.32 21.41 6.08
C ALA A 53 -12.28 21.95 7.16
N ALA A 54 -12.69 21.10 8.10
CA ALA A 54 -13.53 21.54 9.23
C ALA A 54 -12.83 22.62 10.07
N LEU A 55 -11.55 22.44 10.38
CA LEU A 55 -10.77 23.43 11.11
C LEU A 55 -10.66 24.75 10.33
N GLN A 56 -10.39 24.70 9.03
CA GLN A 56 -10.32 25.89 8.18
C GLN A 56 -11.64 26.69 8.23
N ASN A 57 -12.79 26.02 8.20
CA ASN A 57 -14.08 26.67 8.32
C ASN A 57 -14.28 27.37 9.67
N GLU A 58 -13.81 26.78 10.77
CA GLU A 58 -13.88 27.44 12.09
C GLU A 58 -12.95 28.65 12.17
N LEU A 59 -11.75 28.57 11.59
CA LEU A 59 -10.80 29.69 11.56
C LEU A 59 -11.34 30.87 10.75
N ALA A 60 -11.99 30.61 9.60
CA ALA A 60 -12.58 31.66 8.77
C ALA A 60 -13.69 32.46 9.50
N LYS A 61 -14.40 31.84 10.46
CA LYS A 61 -15.40 32.55 11.28
C LYS A 61 -14.75 33.54 12.25
N ILE A 62 -13.55 33.25 12.73
CA ILE A 62 -12.79 34.14 13.62
C ILE A 62 -12.31 35.36 12.83
N GLU A 63 -11.83 35.16 11.60
CA GLU A 63 -11.32 36.25 10.75
C GLU A 63 -12.41 37.20 10.23
N ALA A 64 -13.65 36.73 10.15
CA ALA A 64 -14.80 37.52 9.68
C ALA A 64 -15.49 38.33 10.80
N ALA A 65 -15.06 38.19 12.06
CA ALA A 65 -15.60 38.86 13.24
C ALA A 65 -14.72 40.04 13.67
#